data_AF-A0A847BIQ5-F1
#
_entry.id   AF-A0A847BIQ5-F1
#
_cell.length_a   1.000
_cell.length_b   1.000
_cell.length_c   1.000
_cell.angle_alpha   90.00
_cell.angle_beta   90.00
_cell.angle_gamma   90.00
#
_symmetry.space_group_name_H-M   'P 1'
#
loop_
_entity.id
_entity.type
_entity.pdbx_description
1 polymer ?
#
loop_
_entity_poly.entity_id
_entity_poly.type
_entity_poly.pdbx_seq_one_letter_code
_entity_poly.pdbx_strand_id
1 'polypeptide(L)'
;MLVVRPVRSADLSALERLAGLAIPSLTNLPAHRARLEERIAQSQQAFAREVECPGDEHYTFVLEDLERNEVVGTASLRALAGAREAYY
;
A
#
# COMPACT_ATOMS: atom_id res chain seq x y z
N MET A 1 -6.34 -18.54 7.47
CA MET A 1 -5.85 -18.69 6.08
C MET A 1 -5.43 -17.31 5.63
N LEU A 2 -4.20 -17.16 5.14
CA LEU A 2 -3.66 -15.86 4.73
C LEU A 2 -3.85 -15.64 3.23
N VAL A 3 -4.43 -14.50 2.84
CA VAL A 3 -4.67 -14.12 1.45
C VAL A 3 -4.06 -12.76 1.17
N VAL A 4 -3.34 -12.66 0.06
CA VAL A 4 -2.83 -11.38 -0.46
C VAL A 4 -3.85 -10.81 -1.42
N ARG A 5 -4.27 -9.56 -1.19
CA ARG A 5 -5.17 -8.85 -2.10
C ARG A 5 -4.79 -7.37 -2.27
N PRO A 6 -5.27 -6.70 -3.32
CA PRO A 6 -5.17 -5.25 -3.44
C PRO A 6 -5.74 -4.53 -2.21
N VAL A 7 -5.10 -3.43 -1.84
CA VAL A 7 -5.57 -2.56 -0.75
C VAL A 7 -6.91 -1.92 -1.09
N ARG A 8 -7.77 -1.77 -0.07
CA ARG A 8 -9.05 -1.08 -0.15
C ARG A 8 -9.09 0.06 0.85
N SER A 9 -9.97 1.04 0.61
CA SER A 9 -10.16 2.19 1.51
C SER A 9 -10.58 1.77 2.93
N ALA A 10 -11.24 0.62 3.07
CA ALA A 10 -11.59 0.03 4.36
C ALA A 10 -10.36 -0.45 5.18
N ASP A 11 -9.24 -0.73 4.52
CA ASP A 11 -8.02 -1.22 5.18
C ASP A 11 -7.19 -0.09 5.80
N LEU A 12 -7.61 1.18 5.64
CA LEU A 12 -6.88 2.36 6.12
C LEU A 12 -6.54 2.27 7.61
N SER A 13 -7.52 1.90 8.44
CA SER A 13 -7.32 1.77 9.89
C SER A 13 -6.35 0.63 10.24
N ALA A 14 -6.34 -0.46 9.46
CA ALA A 14 -5.42 -1.55 9.68
C ALA A 14 -3.99 -1.21 9.22
N LEU A 15 -3.85 -0.45 8.13
CA LEU A 15 -2.56 0.09 7.69
C LEU A 15 -1.98 1.10 8.67
N GLU A 16 -2.81 1.96 9.25
CA GLU A 16 -2.42 2.90 10.30
C GLU A 16 -1.88 2.13 11.53
N ARG A 17 -2.59 1.08 11.95
CA ARG A 17 -2.13 0.18 13.02
C ARG A 17 -0.80 -0.49 12.67
N LEU A 18 -0.66 -1.03 11.46
CA LEU A 18 0.59 -1.67 11.01
C LEU A 18 1.76 -0.67 10.92
N ALA A 19 1.51 0.56 10.48
CA ALA A 19 2.51 1.62 10.45
C ALA A 19 2.96 2.00 11.86
N GLY A 20 2.05 2.01 12.84
CA GLY A 20 2.38 2.23 14.24
C GLY A 20 3.15 1.07 14.90
N LEU A 21 3.01 -0.16 14.38
CA LEU A 21 3.72 -1.35 14.88
C LEU A 21 5.09 -1.57 14.20
N ALA A 22 5.38 -0.87 13.11
CA ALA A 22 6.63 -1.05 12.36
C ALA A 22 7.83 -0.47 13.13
N ILE A 23 8.73 -1.34 13.59
CA ILE A 23 9.98 -0.97 14.27
C ILE A 23 11.16 -1.63 13.53
N PRO A 24 12.17 -0.86 13.07
CA PRO A 24 12.23 0.60 13.10
C PRO A 24 11.17 1.23 12.18
N SER A 25 10.85 2.50 12.44
CA SER A 25 9.89 3.27 11.66
C SER A 25 10.22 3.15 10.17
N LEU A 26 9.32 2.55 9.40
CA LEU A 26 9.52 2.39 7.96
C LEU A 26 9.45 3.78 7.32
N THR A 27 10.56 4.28 6.79
CA THR A 27 10.60 5.52 5.99
C THR A 27 9.60 5.48 4.83
N ASN A 28 9.29 4.28 4.31
CA ASN A 28 8.35 4.06 3.23
C ASN A 28 6.87 3.96 3.64
N LEU A 29 6.56 3.92 4.94
CA LEU A 29 5.19 3.79 5.47
C LEU A 29 4.93 4.86 6.54
N PRO A 30 4.60 6.10 6.13
CA PRO A 30 4.28 7.14 7.09
C PRO A 30 3.03 6.75 7.89
N ALA A 31 3.08 6.87 9.21
CA ALA A 31 1.93 6.68 10.10
C ALA A 31 0.85 7.77 9.97
N HIS A 32 0.94 8.61 8.93
CA HIS A 32 -0.03 9.68 8.66
C HIS A 32 -1.19 9.15 7.83
N ARG A 33 -2.39 9.14 8.43
CA ARG A 33 -3.64 8.69 7.82
C ARG A 33 -3.89 9.30 6.43
N ALA A 34 -3.69 10.60 6.25
CA ALA A 34 -3.88 11.28 4.96
C ALA A 34 -2.94 10.75 3.86
N ARG A 35 -1.67 10.45 4.21
CA ARG A 35 -0.70 9.87 3.27
C ARG A 35 -1.03 8.42 2.93
N LEU A 36 -1.53 7.66 3.90
CA LEU A 36 -2.01 6.30 3.66
C LEU A 36 -3.24 6.30 2.74
N GLU A 37 -4.18 7.23 2.96
CA GLU A 37 -5.37 7.38 2.11
C GLU A 37 -5.00 7.76 0.66
N GLU A 38 -4.12 8.74 0.47
CA GLU A 38 -3.56 9.06 -0.87
C GLU A 38 -2.94 7.84 -1.54
N ARG A 39 -2.15 7.06 -0.79
CA ARG A 39 -1.49 5.86 -1.31
C ARG A 39 -2.47 4.76 -1.71
N ILE A 40 -3.55 4.58 -0.93
CA ILE A 40 -4.63 3.65 -1.28
C ILE A 40 -5.32 4.11 -2.57
N ALA A 41 -5.65 5.40 -2.68
CA ALA A 41 -6.28 5.97 -3.86
C ALA A 41 -5.39 5.81 -5.11
N GLN A 42 -4.08 6.10 -5.00
CA GLN A 42 -3.11 5.89 -6.07
C GLN A 42 -3.06 4.42 -6.49
N SER A 43 -3.06 3.49 -5.52
CA SER A 43 -3.06 2.07 -5.81
C SER A 43 -4.33 1.60 -6.51
N GLN A 44 -5.50 2.06 -6.07
CA GLN A 44 -6.76 1.74 -6.74
C GLN A 44 -6.78 2.27 -8.17
N GLN A 45 -6.29 3.49 -8.37
CA GLN A 45 -6.17 4.09 -9.69
C GLN A 45 -5.19 3.31 -10.58
N ALA A 46 -4.04 2.89 -10.04
CA ALA A 46 -3.05 2.07 -10.74
C ALA A 46 -3.59 0.69 -11.13
N PHE A 47 -4.39 0.04 -10.28
CA PHE A 47 -5.06 -1.23 -10.61
C PHE A 47 -6.19 -1.06 -11.63
N ALA A 48 -6.84 0.10 -11.67
CA ALA A 48 -7.93 0.39 -12.61
C ALA A 48 -7.44 0.89 -13.98
N ARG A 49 -6.19 1.35 -14.08
CA ARG A 49 -5.60 1.76 -15.36
C ARG A 49 -5.13 0.55 -16.15
N GLU A 50 -5.49 0.51 -17.43
CA GLU A 50 -4.77 -0.29 -18.41
C GLU A 50 -3.51 0.46 -18.82
N VAL A 51 -2.35 -0.15 -18.57
CA VAL A 51 -1.04 0.43 -18.84
C VAL A 51 -0.29 -0.46 -19.82
N GLU A 52 0.16 0.13 -20.93
CA GLU A 52 0.97 -0.57 -21.94
C GLU A 52 2.49 -0.52 -21.60
N CYS A 53 2.90 0.49 -20.83
CA CYS A 53 4.28 0.69 -20.35
C CYS A 53 4.28 1.08 -18.86
N PRO A 54 5.28 0.65 -18.07
CA PRO A 54 5.40 1.04 -16.66
C PRO A 54 5.74 2.53 -16.52
N GLY A 55 4.94 3.24 -15.73
CA GLY A 55 5.06 4.65 -15.38
C GLY A 55 5.09 4.86 -13.86
N ASP A 56 4.27 5.79 -13.35
CA ASP A 56 4.23 6.16 -11.94
C ASP A 56 3.28 5.30 -11.09
N GLU A 57 2.98 4.08 -11.54
CA GLU A 57 2.03 3.21 -10.85
C GLU A 57 2.60 2.73 -9.51
N HIS A 58 1.79 2.94 -8.48
CA HIS A 58 2.10 2.51 -7.11
C HIS A 58 1.06 1.50 -6.66
N TYR A 59 1.41 0.22 -6.64
CA TYR A 59 0.54 -0.86 -6.19
C TYR A 59 0.76 -1.16 -4.70
N THR A 60 -0.32 -1.27 -3.93
CA THR A 60 -0.27 -1.65 -2.53
C THR A 60 -1.16 -2.87 -2.30
N PHE A 61 -0.60 -3.86 -1.63
CA PHE A 61 -1.21 -5.13 -1.27
C PHE A 61 -1.32 -5.24 0.24
N VAL A 62 -2.35 -5.91 0.69
CA VAL A 62 -2.56 -6.26 2.09
C VAL A 62 -2.58 -7.77 2.25
N LEU A 63 -2.00 -8.24 3.35
CA LEU A 63 -2.11 -9.63 3.78
C LEU A 63 -3.26 -9.70 4.77
N GLU A 64 -4.36 -10.32 4.35
CA GLU A 64 -5.56 -10.52 5.16
C GLU A 64 -5.56 -11.95 5.72
N ASP A 65 -5.77 -12.06 7.02
CA ASP A 65 -6.11 -13.32 7.66
C ASP A 65 -7.62 -13.51 7.67
N LEU A 66 -8.12 -14.42 6.83
CA LEU A 66 -9.55 -14.68 6.69
C LEU A 66 -10.17 -15.35 7.93
N GLU A 67 -9.37 -15.95 8.81
CA GLU A 67 -9.90 -16.53 10.05
C GLU A 67 -10.24 -15.45 11.07
N ARG A 68 -9.49 -14.34 11.06
CA ARG A 68 -9.68 -13.19 11.96
C ARG A 68 -10.40 -12.03 11.27
N ASN A 69 -10.51 -12.08 9.95
CA ASN A 69 -10.96 -10.99 9.09
C ASN A 69 -10.15 -9.70 9.35
N GLU A 70 -8.83 -9.86 9.51
CA GLU A 70 -7.91 -8.78 9.88
C GLU A 70 -6.75 -8.69 8.91
N VAL A 71 -6.35 -7.46 8.58
CA VAL A 71 -5.10 -7.22 7.85
C VAL A 71 -3.93 -7.30 8.83
N VAL A 72 -3.04 -8.25 8.56
CA VAL A 72 -1.86 -8.61 9.37
C VAL A 72 -0.54 -8.19 8.73
N GLY A 73 -0.56 -7.74 7.47
CA GLY A 73 0.62 -7.25 6.77
C GLY A 73 0.27 -6.34 5.61
N THR A 74 1.28 -5.60 5.14
CA THR A 74 1.18 -4.74 3.97
C THR A 74 2.44 -4.85 3.12
N ALA A 75 2.28 -4.78 1.82
CA ALA A 75 3.37 -4.76 0.86
C ALA A 75 3.06 -3.71 -0.20
N SER A 76 4.09 -3.07 -0.73
CA SER A 76 3.91 -2.07 -1.79
C SER A 76 4.97 -2.23 -2.87
N LEU A 77 4.55 -2.04 -4.10
CA LEU A 77 5.35 -2.17 -5.30
C LEU A 77 5.18 -0.92 -6.14
N ARG A 78 6.29 -0.37 -6.63
CA ARG A 78 6.29 0.71 -7.61
C ARG A 78 6.71 0.11 -8.95
N ALA A 79 5.97 0.42 -10.01
CA ALA A 79 6.29 -0.07 -11.36
C ALA A 79 7.62 0.50 -11.86
N LEU A 80 7.87 1.79 -11.61
CA LEU A 80 9.14 2.44 -11.95
C LEU A 80 9.65 3.27 -10.76
N ALA A 81 10.82 2.90 -10.25
CA ALA A 81 11.51 3.70 -9.25
C ALA A 81 12.04 4.98 -9.90
N GLY A 82 11.72 6.15 -9.33
CA GLY A 82 12.17 7.44 -9.85
C GLY A 82 11.24 8.14 -10.87
N ALA A 83 10.02 7.65 -11.08
CA ALA A 83 9.09 8.24 -12.06
C ALA A 83 8.59 9.66 -11.69
N ARG A 84 8.52 9.98 -10.39
CA ARG A 84 7.96 11.24 -9.87
C ARG A 84 8.93 12.10 -9.08
N GLU A 85 9.94 11.51 -8.45
CA GLU A 85 10.97 12.21 -7.67
C GLU A 85 12.31 11.47 -7.80
N ALA A 86 13.42 12.20 -7.73
CA ALA A 86 14.76 11.63 -7.74
C ALA A 86 14.92 10.64 -6.58
N TYR A 87 15.32 9.41 -6.90
CA TYR A 87 15.58 8.36 -5.92
C TYR A 87 17.07 8.42 -5.56
N TYR A 88 17.40 8.87 -4.35
CA TYR A 88 18.76 8.92 -3.79
C TYR A 88 18.90 7.94 -2.62
#